data_AF-A0A534Q962-F1
#
_entry.id   AF-A0A534Q962-F1
#
_cell.length_a   1.000
_cell.length_b   1.000
_cell.length_c   1.000
_cell.angle_alpha   90.00
_cell.angle_beta   90.00
_cell.angle_gamma   90.00
#
_symmetry.space_group_name_H-M   'P 1'
#
loop_
_entity.id
_entity.type
_entity.pdbx_description
1 polymer ?
#
loop_
_entity_poly.entity_id
_entity_poly.type
_entity_poly.pdbx_seq_one_letter_code
_entity_poly.pdbx_strand_id
1 'polypeptide(L)' 'MFRSHRGSNQPSNLTTLCAWHHERGVHGYILRCTGVAPDGLRFELGLRGDGPPLAVYRSEDVSEDVREHVRE' A
#
# COMPACT_ATOMS: atom_id res chain seq x y z
N MET A 1 -10.09 1.95 2.40
CA MET A 1 -11.16 1.01 2.81
C MET A 1 -11.66 0.22 1.61
N PHE A 2 -11.93 -1.09 1.73
CA PHE A 2 -12.40 -1.91 0.59
C PHE A 2 -13.88 -1.68 0.27
N ARG A 3 -14.28 -1.90 -0.99
CA ARG A 3 -15.68 -1.81 -1.44
C ARG A 3 -16.62 -2.74 -0.66
N SER A 4 -16.16 -3.95 -0.31
CA SER A 4 -16.91 -4.90 0.54
C SER A 4 -17.19 -4.36 1.95
N HIS A 5 -16.46 -3.33 2.37
CA HIS A 5 -16.61 -2.65 3.65
C HIS A 5 -17.08 -1.20 3.46
N ARG A 6 -17.83 -0.89 2.38
CA ARG A 6 -18.35 0.46 2.06
C ARG A 6 -17.29 1.51 1.70
N GLY A 7 -16.09 1.10 1.28
CA GLY A 7 -15.10 2.00 0.72
C GLY A 7 -15.52 2.61 -0.62
N SER A 8 -15.17 3.87 -0.87
CA SER A 8 -15.49 4.59 -2.11
C SER A 8 -14.66 4.12 -3.30
N ASN A 9 -15.16 4.31 -4.52
CA ASN A 9 -14.37 4.13 -5.75
C ASN A 9 -13.63 5.40 -6.20
N GLN A 10 -13.36 6.32 -5.26
CA GLN A 10 -12.64 7.57 -5.55
C GLN A 10 -11.13 7.31 -5.64
N PRO A 11 -10.38 8.06 -6.47
CA PRO A 11 -8.93 7.91 -6.60
C PRO A 11 -8.18 7.93 -5.26
N SER A 12 -8.67 8.72 -4.30
CA SER A 12 -8.12 8.82 -2.94
C SER A 12 -8.21 7.53 -2.11
N ASN A 13 -8.96 6.53 -2.58
CA ASN A 13 -9.12 5.22 -1.97
C ASN A 13 -8.60 4.08 -2.86
N LEU A 14 -7.87 4.41 -3.93
CA LEU A 14 -7.33 3.45 -4.89
C LEU A 14 -5.80 3.53 -4.92
N THR A 15 -5.16 2.37 -4.99
CA THR A 15 -3.71 2.24 -5.21
C THR A 15 -3.46 1.02 -6.08
N THR A 16 -2.28 0.96 -6.69
CA THR A 16 -1.82 -0.22 -7.42
C THR A 16 -0.98 -1.12 -6.52
N LEU A 17 -1.09 -2.43 -6.75
CA LEU A 17 -0.28 -3.45 -6.11
C LEU A 17 0.07 -4.51 -7.16
N CYS A 18 1.25 -5.11 -7.05
CA CYS A 18 1.55 -6.29 -7.86
C CYS A 18 0.68 -7.47 -7.40
N ALA A 19 0.49 -8.46 -8.27
CA ALA A 19 -0.36 -9.62 -7.99
C ALA A 19 0.00 -10.32 -6.67
N TRP A 20 1.29 -10.41 -6.33
CA TRP A 20 1.72 -11.03 -5.08
C TRP A 20 1.30 -10.21 -3.85
N HIS A 21 1.61 -8.90 -3.83
CA HIS A 21 1.26 -8.04 -2.70
C HIS A 21 -0.25 -7.82 -2.57
N HIS A 22 -0.98 -7.91 -3.67
CA HIS A 22 -2.43 -7.90 -3.66
C HIS A 22 -3.00 -9.20 -3.05
N GLU A 23 -2.78 -10.33 -3.71
CA GLU A 23 -3.45 -11.59 -3.36
C GLU A 23 -2.88 -12.23 -2.08
N ARG A 24 -1.56 -12.21 -1.92
CA ARG A 24 -0.92 -12.85 -0.76
C ARG A 24 -0.65 -11.85 0.36
N GLY A 25 -0.35 -10.60 0.01
CA GLY A 25 -0.10 -9.55 0.99
C GLY A 25 -1.37 -9.12 1.71
N VAL A 26 -2.23 -8.39 1.00
CA VAL A 26 -3.44 -7.77 1.56
C VAL A 26 -4.47 -8.82 1.94
N HIS A 27 -4.84 -9.71 1.02
CA HIS A 27 -5.85 -10.74 1.30
C HIS A 27 -5.36 -11.84 2.25
N GLY A 28 -4.04 -12.07 2.32
CA GLY A 28 -3.42 -12.99 3.27
C GLY A 28 -3.13 -12.40 4.65
N TYR A 29 -3.51 -11.13 4.90
CA TYR A 29 -3.30 -10.43 6.17
C TYR A 29 -1.85 -10.34 6.65
N ILE A 30 -0.88 -10.42 5.73
CA ILE A 30 0.55 -10.22 6.02
C ILE A 30 1.04 -8.82 5.60
N LEU A 31 0.21 -8.07 4.87
CA LEU A 31 0.43 -6.68 4.49
C LEU A 31 -0.79 -5.84 4.86
N ARG A 32 -0.56 -4.62 5.38
CA ARG A 32 -1.61 -3.61 5.60
C ARG A 32 -1.24 -2.32 4.89
N CYS A 33 -2.22 -1.73 4.20
CA CYS A 33 -2.13 -0.41 3.57
C CYS A 33 -3.18 0.50 4.20
N THR A 34 -2.76 1.64 4.75
CA THR A 34 -3.65 2.66 5.33
C THR A 34 -3.31 4.04 4.79
N GLY A 35 -4.20 5.00 5.02
CA GLY A 35 -4.00 6.38 4.59
C GLY A 35 -4.91 6.78 3.42
N VAL A 36 -4.51 7.82 2.71
CA VAL A 36 -5.21 8.40 1.56
C VAL A 36 -4.25 8.34 0.37
N ALA A 37 -4.76 8.02 -0.81
CA ALA A 37 -3.98 7.97 -2.04
C ALA A 37 -4.03 9.32 -2.80
N PRO A 38 -3.08 9.60 -3.71
CA PRO A 38 -1.85 8.83 -3.93
C PRO A 38 -0.79 9.09 -2.84
N ASP A 39 -0.88 10.23 -2.17
CA ASP A 39 0.09 10.71 -1.19
C ASP A 39 -0.43 10.50 0.24
N GLY A 40 0.43 9.99 1.13
CA GLY A 40 0.06 9.69 2.50
C GLY A 40 -0.44 8.26 2.71
N LEU A 41 -0.10 7.34 1.80
CA LEU A 41 -0.24 5.91 2.05
C LEU A 41 0.87 5.42 2.96
N ARG A 42 0.52 4.50 3.86
CA ARG A 42 1.45 3.78 4.72
C ARG A 42 1.28 2.29 4.51
N PHE A 43 2.37 1.63 4.16
CA PHE A 43 2.45 0.19 3.95
C PHE A 43 3.18 -0.47 5.11
N GLU A 44 2.57 -1.47 5.72
CA GLU A 44 3.16 -2.33 6.76
C GLU A 44 3.30 -3.73 6.20
N LEU A 45 4.53 -4.23 6.12
CA LEU A 45 4.85 -5.54 5.58
C LEU A 45 5.26 -6.49 6.70
N GLY A 46 4.88 -7.76 6.56
CA GLY A 46 5.22 -8.81 7.52
C GLY A 46 4.56 -8.58 8.87
N LEU A 47 3.24 -8.39 8.87
CA LEU A 47 2.43 -8.27 10.08
C LEU A 47 2.59 -9.53 10.95
N ARG A 48 2.67 -9.34 12.27
CA ARG A 48 2.83 -10.40 13.28
C ARG A 48 1.79 -10.23 14.38
N GLY A 49 1.41 -11.33 15.01
CA GLY A 49 0.44 -11.32 16.11
C GLY A 49 0.97 -10.69 17.39
N ASP A 50 2.29 -10.66 17.57
CA ASP A 50 2.96 -10.37 18.84
C ASP A 50 4.07 -9.29 18.70
N GLY A 51 4.03 -8.45 17.67
CA GLY A 51 5.05 -7.42 17.50
C GLY A 51 4.83 -6.47 16.33
N PRO A 52 5.77 -5.54 16.12
CA PRO A 52 5.70 -4.62 15.00
C PRO A 52 5.86 -5.34 13.65
N PRO A 53 5.37 -4.72 12.56
CA PRO A 53 5.65 -5.20 11.21
C PRO A 53 7.16 -5.29 10.94
N LEU A 54 7.55 -6.16 10.00
CA LEU A 54 8.93 -6.30 9.54
C LEU A 54 9.47 -5.02 8.89
N ALA A 55 8.64 -4.34 8.12
CA ALA A 55 9.00 -3.10 7.44
C ALA A 55 7.80 -2.16 7.36
N VAL A 56 8.08 -0.86 7.36
CA VAL A 56 7.09 0.20 7.18
C VAL A 56 7.60 1.13 6.09
N TYR A 57 6.76 1.40 5.10
CA TYR A 57 7.03 2.37 4.03
C TYR A 57 5.90 3.39 3.96
N ARG A 58 6.21 4.61 3.55
CA ARG A 58 5.26 5.70 3.31
C ARG A 58 5.43 6.25 1.89
N SER A 59 4.39 6.88 1.34
CA SER A 59 4.46 7.49 0.01
C SER A 59 5.66 8.47 -0.13
N GLU A 60 5.99 9.18 0.94
CA GLU A 60 7.12 10.12 0.98
C GLU A 60 8.51 9.46 1.03
N ASP A 61 8.61 8.15 1.27
CA ASP A 61 9.91 7.46 1.35
C ASP A 61 10.57 7.30 -0.03
N VAL A 62 9.85 7.59 -1.12
CA VAL A 62 10.37 7.52 -2.48
C VAL A 62 11.11 8.82 -2.83
N SER A 63 12.44 8.76 -2.94
CA SER A 63 13.25 9.85 -3.51
C SER A 63 12.91 10.07 -4.98
N GLU A 64 12.81 11.33 -5.42
CA GLU A 64 12.37 11.73 -6.77
C GLU A 64 13.21 11.17 -7.93
N ASP A 65 14.38 10.58 -7.66
CA ASP A 65 15.26 9.92 -8.64
C ASP A 65 14.62 8.75 -9.42
N VAL A 66 13.50 8.17 -8.94
CA VAL A 66 12.78 7.10 -9.67
C VAL A 66 11.85 7.66 -10.78
N ARG A 67 11.72 8.99 -10.90
CA ARG A 67 10.77 9.62 -11.83
C ARG A 67 11.28 9.70 -13.28
N GLU A 68 12.56 9.44 -13.54
CA GLU A 68 13.17 9.62 -14.87
C GLU A 68 13.03 8.40 -15.81
N HIS A 69 12.63 7.23 -15.31
CA HIS A 69 12.60 5.98 -16.10
C HIS A 69 11.22 5.57 -16.64
N VAL A 70 10.22 6.47 -16.60
CA VAL A 70 8.91 6.26 -17.24
C VAL A 70 8.61 7.41 -18.20
N ARG A 71 9.55 7.69 -19.10
CA ARG A 71 9.30 8.45 -20.32
C ARG A 71 9.59 7.55 -21.52
N GLU A 72 8.65 7.64 -22.47
CA GLU A 72 8.51 6.98 -23.78
C GLU A 72 7.80 5.62 -23.80
#